data_AF-A0A3D1E1H0-F1
#
_entry.id   AF-A0A3D1E1H0-F1
#
_cell.length_a   1.000
_cell.length_b   1.000
_cell.length_c   1.000
_cell.angle_alpha   90.00
_cell.angle_beta   90.00
_cell.angle_gamma   90.00
#
_symmetry.space_group_name_H-M   'P 1'
#
loop_
_entity.id
_entity.type
_entity.pdbx_description
1 polymer ?
#
loop_
_entity_poly.entity_id
_entity_poly.type
_entity_poly.pdbx_seq_one_letter_code
_entity_poly.pdbx_strand_id
1 'polypeptide(L)' 'MNASDAARVQNYLRQRFGNKRLSIARRENKTDSADLMLEDEFIGVVFADDEDGDLCYHVQI' A
#
# COMPACT_ATOMS: atom_id res chain seq x y z
N MET A 1 7.78 -4.61 -2.02
CA MET A 1 7.03 -3.41 -2.40
C MET A 1 7.89 -2.43 -3.18
N ASN A 2 7.98 -2.69 -4.49
CA ASN A 2 8.61 -1.76 -5.42
C ASN A 2 7.64 -0.61 -5.80
N ALA A 3 8.07 0.31 -6.68
CA ALA A 3 7.23 1.43 -7.12
C ALA A 3 5.95 1.00 -7.87
N SER A 4 6.06 -0.06 -8.67
CA SER A 4 4.95 -0.59 -9.47
C SER A 4 3.89 -1.26 -8.60
N ASP A 5 4.30 -2.01 -7.58
CA ASP A 5 3.44 -2.64 -6.58
C ASP A 5 2.65 -1.58 -5.82
N ALA A 6 3.34 -0.54 -5.33
CA ALA A 6 2.71 0.56 -4.60
C ALA A 6 1.64 1.26 -5.45
N ALA A 7 1.92 1.50 -6.74
CA ALA A 7 0.95 2.08 -7.66
C ALA A 7 -0.26 1.15 -7.89
N ARG A 8 -0.03 -0.16 -8.02
CA ARG A 8 -1.08 -1.16 -8.19
C ARG A 8 -2.00 -1.22 -6.97
N VAL A 9 -1.43 -1.31 -5.77
CA VAL A 9 -2.20 -1.34 -4.51
C VAL A 9 -2.95 -0.02 -4.31
N GLN A 10 -2.31 1.12 -4.54
CA GLN A 10 -2.97 2.42 -4.43
C GLN A 10 -4.20 2.50 -5.36
N ASN A 11 -4.06 2.11 -6.63
CA ASN A 11 -5.17 2.13 -7.58
C ASN A 11 -6.29 1.17 -7.15
N TYR A 12 -5.93 -0.01 -6.67
CA TYR A 12 -6.90 -0.97 -6.14
C TYR A 12 -7.69 -0.40 -4.96
N LEU A 13 -7.02 0.17 -3.96
CA LEU A 13 -7.68 0.76 -2.79
C LEU A 13 -8.58 1.94 -3.18
N ARG A 14 -8.11 2.82 -4.08
CA ARG A 14 -8.91 3.93 -4.62
C ARG A 14 -10.18 3.44 -5.30
N GLN A 15 -10.09 2.39 -6.11
CA GLN A 15 -11.23 1.79 -6.79
C GLN A 15 -12.17 1.09 -5.82
N ARG A 16 -11.61 0.31 -4.89
CA ARG A 16 -12.35 -0.52 -3.92
C ARG A 16 -13.19 0.30 -2.93
N PHE A 17 -12.69 1.47 -2.54
CA PHE A 17 -13.34 2.38 -1.60
C PHE A 17 -13.94 3.64 -2.26
N GLY A 18 -13.78 3.81 -3.58
CA GLY A 18 -14.24 4.99 -4.30
C GLY A 18 -13.57 6.29 -3.86
N ASN A 19 -12.39 6.23 -3.23
CA ASN A 19 -11.71 7.39 -2.65
C ASN A 19 -10.36 7.64 -3.32
N LYS A 20 -10.30 8.67 -4.18
CA LYS A 20 -9.08 9.06 -4.91
C LYS A 20 -8.01 9.73 -4.03
N ARG A 21 -8.35 10.13 -2.80
CA ARG A 21 -7.45 10.81 -1.86
C ARG A 21 -6.52 9.85 -1.12
N LEU A 22 -6.78 8.54 -1.21
CA LEU A 22 -5.88 7.51 -0.69
C LEU A 22 -4.56 7.53 -1.47
N SER A 23 -3.44 7.53 -0.76
CA SER A 23 -2.10 7.44 -1.35
C SER A 23 -1.24 6.43 -0.59
N ILE A 24 -0.25 5.88 -1.28
CA ILE A 24 0.72 4.97 -0.68
C ILE A 24 2.10 5.62 -0.72
N ALA A 25 2.68 5.84 0.46
CA ALA A 25 4.03 6.36 0.62
C ALA A 25 4.99 5.21 0.91
N ARG A 26 5.92 4.96 -0.01
CA ARG A 26 6.97 3.93 0.19
C ARG A 26 7.95 4.41 1.24
N ARG A 27 8.39 3.49 2.10
CA ARG A 27 9.42 3.75 3.11
C ARG A 27 10.80 3.53 2.49
N GLU A 28 11.73 4.47 2.67
CA GLU A 28 13.09 4.37 2.09
C GLU A 28 13.85 3.14 2.60
N ASN A 29 13.62 2.74 3.86
CA ASN A 29 14.37 1.68 4.52
C ASN A 29 13.64 0.33 4.59
N LYS A 30 12.41 0.24 4.08
CA LYS A 30 11.59 -0.97 4.16
C LYS A 30 11.07 -1.34 2.79
N THR A 31 11.44 -2.55 2.35
CA THR A 31 11.02 -3.08 1.05
C THR A 31 9.75 -3.89 1.15
N ASP A 32 9.30 -4.27 2.34
CA ASP A 32 8.13 -5.11 2.62
C ASP A 32 6.89 -4.29 2.99
N SER A 33 7.01 -2.98 3.19
CA SER A 33 5.90 -2.16 3.69
C SER A 33 5.89 -0.75 3.14
N ALA A 34 4.69 -0.16 3.14
CA ALA A 34 4.44 1.22 2.77
C ALA A 34 3.36 1.83 3.66
N ASP A 35 3.41 3.14 3.86
CA ASP A 35 2.42 3.89 4.61
C ASP A 35 1.19 4.15 3.75
N LEU A 36 0.01 3.87 4.30
CA LEU A 36 -1.27 4.24 3.74
C LEU A 36 -1.67 5.60 4.30
N MET A 37 -1.84 6.57 3.40
CA MET A 37 -2.16 7.94 3.74
C MET A 37 -3.52 8.32 3.16
N LEU A 38 -4.23 9.19 3.86
CA LEU A 38 -5.38 9.92 3.35
C LEU A 38 -4.99 11.40 3.31
N GLU A 39 -4.67 11.90 2.12
CA GLU A 39 -4.00 13.20 1.96
C GLU A 39 -2.71 13.27 2.77
N ASP A 40 -2.69 14.04 3.85
CA ASP A 40 -1.55 14.28 4.73
C ASP A 40 -1.68 13.51 6.06
N GLU A 41 -2.73 12.71 6.23
CA GLU A 41 -2.96 11.91 7.43
C GLU A 41 -2.52 10.46 7.24
N PHE A 42 -1.70 9.96 8.16
CA PHE A 42 -1.36 8.54 8.23
C PHE A 42 -2.54 7.75 8.79
N ILE A 43 -3.04 6.77 8.01
CA ILE A 43 -4.18 5.95 8.41
C ILE A 43 -3.83 4.48 8.56
N GLY A 44 -2.63 4.03 8.18
CA GLY A 44 -2.27 2.63 8.34
C GLY A 44 -1.04 2.21 7.56
N VAL A 45 -0.74 0.92 7.57
CA VAL A 45 0.41 0.33 6.87
C VAL A 45 -0.08 -0.76 5.93
N VAL A 46 0.52 -0.80 4.74
CA VAL A 46 0.41 -1.91 3.80
C VAL A 46 1.66 -2.75 3.89
N PHE A 47 1.52 -4.05 4.10
CA PHE A 47 2.59 -5.03 4.04
C PHE A 47 2.44 -5.87 2.78
N ALA A 48 3.55 -6.10 2.08
CA ALA A 48 3.65 -7.06 1.00
C ALA A 48 4.20 -8.36 1.58
N ASP A 49 3.51 -9.45 1.31
CA ASP A 49 3.91 -10.79 1.68
C ASP A 49 4.01 -11.63 0.40
N ASP A 50 5.11 -12.36 0.26
CA ASP A 50 5.49 -13.15 -0.91
C ASP A 50 5.87 -14.57 -0.46
N GLU A 51 5.07 -15.12 0.47
CA GLU A 51 5.21 -16.49 0.91
C GLU A 51 4.78 -17.45 -0.22
N ASP A 52 5.64 -18.42 -0.53
CA ASP A 52 5.41 -19.48 -1.52
C ASP A 52 5.08 -19.03 -2.97
N GLY A 53 5.45 -17.79 -3.34
CA GLY A 53 5.29 -17.23 -4.68
C GLY A 53 3.92 -16.60 -4.95
N ASP A 54 3.06 -16.52 -3.94
CA ASP A 54 1.80 -15.79 -3.99
C ASP A 54 1.97 -14.42 -3.34
N LEU A 55 2.19 -13.40 -4.19
CA LEU A 55 2.29 -12.01 -3.73
C LEU A 55 0.92 -11.49 -3.25
N CYS A 56 0.77 -11.35 -1.94
CA CYS A 56 -0.39 -10.79 -1.29
C CYS A 56 -0.07 -9.48 -0.53
N TYR A 57 -1.10 -8.71 -0.25
CA TYR A 57 -0.98 -7.42 0.44
C TYR A 57 -1.93 -7.35 1.62
N HIS A 58 -1.37 -7.08 2.79
CA HIS A 58 -2.11 -6.91 4.05
C HIS A 58 -2.20 -5.43 4.40
N VAL A 59 -3.40 -4.97 4.76
CA VAL A 59 -3.61 -3.59 5.22
C VAL A 59 -3.95 -3.62 6.70
N GLN A 60 -3.17 -2.89 7.50
CA GLN A 60 -3.39 -2.71 8.94
C GLN A 60 -3.75 -1.25 9.21
N ILE A 61 -4.93 -1.02 9.81
CA ILE A 61 -5.56 0.28 10.11
C ILE A 61 -6.01 0.24 11.57
#